data_AF-A0A7W3WQT2-F1
#
_entry.id   AF-A0A7W3WQT2-F1
#
_cell.length_a   1.000
_cell.length_b   1.000
_cell.length_c   1.000
_cell.angle_alpha   90.00
_cell.angle_beta   90.00
_cell.angle_gamma   90.00
#
_symmetry.space_group_name_H-M   'P 1'
#
loop_
_entity.id
_entity.type
_entity.pdbx_description
1 polymer ?
#
loop_
_entity_poly.entity_id
_entity_poly.type
_entity_poly.pdbx_seq_one_letter_code
_entity_poly.pdbx_strand_id
1 'polypeptide(L)'
;MAADSYEGLTHERLHALVASGKPDAIRTRSTALEQAGEKIGEIADELYRMIERTDWKGRGGEAMRDWARSFCEEGIRLSAYAQEVGRSLALASSGLSDAKAAMPKPPPAPVVPQAPIMDVPVKQGEREEALYVISRLSSYYATASDEIASADKPNFKPLGPKVPESPGSPGASGGSVVTPGQVSGGFTEARTVG
;
A
#
# COMPACT_ATOMS: atom_id res chain seq x y z
N MET A 1 23.38 -9.94 11.65
CA MET A 1 21.99 -10.39 11.44
C MET A 1 21.52 -10.24 9.99
N ALA A 2 21.62 -9.09 9.33
CA ALA A 2 21.30 -9.01 7.90
C ALA A 2 22.33 -9.74 7.00
N ALA A 3 23.62 -9.48 7.20
CA ALA A 3 24.70 -10.06 6.39
C ALA A 3 24.74 -11.59 6.40
N ASP A 4 24.49 -12.21 7.56
CA ASP A 4 24.52 -13.67 7.76
C ASP A 4 23.50 -14.41 6.86
N SER A 5 22.40 -13.74 6.49
CA SER A 5 21.36 -14.32 5.63
C SER A 5 21.72 -14.37 4.14
N TYR A 6 22.77 -13.63 3.73
CA TYR A 6 23.17 -13.49 2.33
C TYR A 6 24.55 -14.09 2.02
N GLU A 7 25.29 -14.54 3.05
CA GLU A 7 26.69 -14.96 2.96
C GLU A 7 26.90 -16.26 2.16
N GLY A 8 25.84 -17.04 1.91
CA GLY A 8 25.85 -18.21 1.04
C GLY A 8 25.51 -17.94 -0.43
N LEU A 9 25.11 -16.71 -0.79
CA LEU A 9 24.68 -16.38 -2.14
C LEU A 9 25.86 -16.07 -3.07
N THR A 10 25.69 -16.41 -4.35
CA THR A 10 26.62 -16.05 -5.42
C THR A 10 26.42 -14.59 -5.83
N HIS A 11 27.44 -13.97 -6.41
CA HIS A 11 27.37 -12.59 -6.89
C HIS A 11 26.21 -12.38 -7.89
N GLU A 12 25.99 -13.31 -8.83
CA GLU A 12 24.86 -13.28 -9.76
C GLU A 12 23.50 -13.29 -9.04
N ARG A 13 23.38 -14.11 -7.99
CA ARG A 13 22.16 -14.18 -7.18
C ARG A 13 21.92 -12.89 -6.41
N LEU A 14 22.97 -12.32 -5.81
CA LEU A 14 22.89 -11.01 -5.14
C LEU A 14 22.45 -9.93 -6.13
N HIS A 15 23.06 -9.86 -7.31
CA HIS A 15 22.67 -8.90 -8.35
C HIS A 15 21.21 -9.09 -8.78
N ALA A 16 20.77 -10.33 -8.96
CA ALA A 16 19.39 -10.64 -9.34
C ALA A 16 18.34 -10.13 -8.34
N LEU A 17 18.66 -10.02 -7.04
CA LEU A 17 17.75 -9.48 -6.02
C LEU A 17 17.40 -7.99 -6.27
N VAL A 18 18.29 -7.24 -6.92
CA VAL A 18 18.16 -5.79 -7.12
C VAL A 18 17.87 -5.42 -8.58
N ALA A 19 18.27 -6.28 -9.52
CA ALA A 19 18.19 -6.03 -10.96
C ALA A 19 16.76 -5.69 -11.45
N SER A 20 15.75 -6.42 -10.96
CA SER A 20 14.35 -6.23 -11.37
C SER A 20 13.61 -5.14 -10.59
N GLY A 21 14.23 -4.59 -9.54
CA GLY A 21 13.62 -3.57 -8.69
C GLY A 21 13.28 -2.29 -9.45
N LYS A 22 12.11 -1.71 -9.16
CA LYS A 22 11.60 -0.47 -9.79
C LYS A 22 11.46 0.65 -8.76
N PRO A 23 12.56 1.30 -8.33
CA PRO A 23 12.50 2.33 -7.30
C PRO A 23 11.54 3.46 -7.68
N ASP A 24 11.56 3.94 -8.92
CA ASP A 24 10.65 5.02 -9.36
C ASP A 24 9.17 4.67 -9.21
N ALA A 25 8.79 3.41 -9.45
CA ALA A 25 7.41 2.97 -9.27
C ALA A 25 6.99 2.97 -7.80
N ILE A 26 7.90 2.65 -6.88
CA ILE A 26 7.66 2.74 -5.43
C ILE A 26 7.53 4.21 -5.04
N ARG A 27 8.44 5.06 -5.52
CA ARG A 27 8.42 6.51 -5.25
C ARG A 27 7.16 7.21 -5.75
N THR A 28 6.67 6.88 -6.95
CA THR A 28 5.39 7.43 -7.42
C THR A 28 4.24 7.05 -6.50
N ARG A 29 4.20 5.80 -6.02
CA ARG A 29 3.15 5.33 -5.11
C ARG A 29 3.27 5.94 -3.72
N SER A 30 4.49 6.11 -3.20
CA SER A 30 4.72 6.75 -1.91
C SER A 30 4.22 8.19 -1.93
N THR A 31 4.59 8.96 -2.96
CA THR A 31 4.10 10.34 -3.12
C THR A 31 2.58 10.40 -3.27
N ALA A 32 1.98 9.50 -4.04
CA ALA A 32 0.53 9.44 -4.18
C ALA A 32 -0.17 9.16 -2.84
N LEU A 33 0.43 8.30 -2.00
CA LEU A 33 -0.11 7.99 -0.68
C LEU A 33 0.01 9.17 0.29
N GLU A 34 1.14 9.89 0.26
CA GLU A 34 1.32 11.13 1.05
C GLU A 34 0.28 12.19 0.67
N GLN A 35 0.07 12.42 -0.64
CA GLN A 35 -0.94 13.35 -1.16
C GLN A 35 -2.37 12.92 -0.80
N ALA A 36 -2.66 11.63 -0.86
CA ALA A 36 -3.95 11.11 -0.41
C ALA A 36 -4.15 11.36 1.09
N GLY A 37 -3.12 11.15 1.90
CA GLY A 37 -3.12 11.47 3.33
C GLY A 37 -3.45 12.94 3.57
N GLU A 38 -2.75 13.86 2.92
CA GLU A 38 -3.03 15.30 3.00
C GLU A 38 -4.50 15.62 2.68
N LYS A 39 -5.02 15.10 1.56
CA LYS A 39 -6.42 15.32 1.15
C LYS A 39 -7.45 14.73 2.10
N ILE A 40 -7.19 13.57 2.68
CA ILE A 40 -8.05 12.99 3.72
C ILE A 40 -8.10 13.92 4.94
N GLY A 41 -6.96 14.49 5.33
CA GLY A 41 -6.87 15.40 6.46
C GLY A 41 -7.66 16.69 6.23
N GLU A 42 -7.51 17.30 5.04
CA GLU A 42 -8.30 18.46 4.62
C GLU A 42 -9.81 18.18 4.68
N ILE A 43 -10.25 17.05 4.12
CA ILE A 43 -11.67 16.66 4.10
C ILE A 43 -12.21 16.41 5.51
N ALA A 44 -11.43 15.75 6.37
CA ALA A 44 -11.83 15.47 7.74
C ALA A 44 -12.02 16.75 8.57
N ASP A 45 -11.11 17.73 8.42
CA ASP A 45 -11.21 19.03 9.07
C ASP A 45 -12.38 19.86 8.53
N GLU A 46 -12.59 19.87 7.20
CA GLU A 46 -13.73 20.55 6.59
C GLU A 46 -15.06 19.96 7.10
N LEU A 47 -15.18 18.64 7.11
CA LEU A 47 -16.34 17.93 7.63
C LEU A 47 -16.60 18.28 9.11
N TYR A 48 -15.54 18.28 9.93
CA TYR A 48 -15.63 18.64 11.35
C TYR A 48 -16.26 20.04 11.54
N ARG A 49 -15.77 21.03 10.78
CA ARG A 49 -16.30 22.41 10.81
C ARG A 49 -17.76 22.49 10.34
N MET A 50 -18.17 21.69 9.35
CA MET A 50 -19.57 21.64 8.90
C MET A 50 -20.50 21.08 9.98
N ILE A 51 -20.06 20.03 10.68
CA ILE A 51 -20.83 19.39 11.76
C ILE A 51 -21.04 20.36 12.92
N GLU A 52 -20.02 21.13 13.30
CA GLU A 52 -20.13 22.13 14.37
C GLU A 52 -21.11 23.26 14.07
N ARG A 53 -21.27 23.61 12.79
CA ARG A 53 -22.21 24.65 12.33
C ARG A 53 -23.65 24.16 12.19
N THR A 54 -23.91 22.86 12.37
CA THR A 54 -25.23 22.26 12.14
C THR A 54 -26.16 22.53 13.32
N ASP A 55 -27.30 23.18 13.07
CA ASP A 55 -28.28 23.58 14.10
C ASP A 55 -29.22 22.47 14.57
N TRP A 56 -28.99 21.22 14.16
CA TRP A 56 -29.84 20.09 14.51
C TRP A 56 -29.83 19.82 16.03
N LYS A 57 -30.97 20.11 16.67
CA LYS A 57 -31.19 19.92 18.12
C LYS A 57 -31.87 18.58 18.43
N GLY A 58 -31.78 18.18 19.69
CA GLY A 58 -32.35 16.94 20.22
C GLY A 58 -31.36 15.76 20.17
N ARG A 59 -31.77 14.64 20.79
CA ARG A 59 -30.91 13.45 21.00
C ARG A 59 -30.28 12.89 19.72
N GLY A 60 -30.99 12.96 18.59
CA GLY A 60 -30.45 12.51 17.29
C GLY A 60 -29.32 13.40 16.78
N GLY A 61 -29.45 14.72 16.92
CA GLY A 61 -28.40 15.67 16.52
C GLY A 61 -27.17 15.58 17.41
N GLU A 62 -27.35 15.30 18.71
CA GLU A 62 -26.24 15.02 19.62
C GLU A 62 -25.50 13.73 19.24
N ALA A 63 -26.23 12.63 19.02
CA ALA A 63 -25.64 11.36 18.60
C ALA A 63 -24.90 11.46 17.25
N MET A 64 -25.45 12.22 16.28
CA MET A 64 -24.77 12.48 15.02
C MET A 64 -23.46 13.26 15.25
N ARG A 65 -23.50 14.34 16.05
CA ARG A 65 -22.32 15.16 16.34
C ARG A 65 -21.22 14.34 17.00
N ASP A 66 -21.56 13.52 17.99
CA ASP A 66 -20.57 12.68 18.69
C ASP A 66 -19.95 11.63 17.77
N TRP A 67 -20.76 10.94 16.96
CA TRP A 67 -20.24 10.01 15.97
C TRP A 67 -19.35 10.71 14.95
N ALA A 68 -19.80 11.84 14.41
CA ALA A 68 -19.11 12.51 13.33
C ALA A 68 -17.79 13.15 13.79
N ARG A 69 -17.72 13.63 15.04
CA ARG A 69 -16.43 14.00 15.68
C ARG A 69 -15.47 12.83 15.73
N SER A 70 -15.92 11.68 16.26
CA SER A 70 -15.08 10.48 16.31
C SER A 70 -14.65 10.04 14.91
N PHE A 71 -15.52 10.13 13.90
CA PHE A 71 -15.19 9.80 12.52
C PHE A 71 -14.14 10.74 11.93
N CYS A 72 -14.27 12.06 12.15
CA CYS A 72 -13.28 13.05 11.72
C CYS A 72 -11.93 12.83 12.40
N GLU A 73 -11.90 12.55 13.71
CA GLU A 73 -10.66 12.22 14.43
C GLU A 73 -9.94 11.01 13.83
N GLU A 74 -10.68 9.95 13.49
CA GLU A 74 -10.11 8.78 12.80
C GLU A 74 -9.69 9.11 11.36
N GLY A 75 -10.38 10.03 10.68
CA GLY A 75 -9.95 10.57 9.40
C GLY A 75 -8.60 11.29 9.47
N ILE A 76 -8.39 12.10 10.52
CA ILE A 76 -7.09 12.74 10.79
C ILE A 76 -6.01 11.70 11.10
N ARG A 77 -6.32 10.65 11.89
CA ARG A 77 -5.39 9.52 12.09
C ARG A 77 -5.05 8.81 10.78
N LEU A 78 -6.04 8.55 9.92
CA LEU A 78 -5.82 7.96 8.60
C LEU A 78 -4.93 8.84 7.72
N SER A 79 -5.13 10.16 7.76
CA SER A 79 -4.26 11.12 7.07
C SER A 79 -2.81 10.99 7.51
N ALA A 80 -2.56 11.01 8.81
CA ALA A 80 -1.21 10.89 9.39
C ALA A 80 -0.58 9.53 9.04
N TYR A 81 -1.33 8.44 9.20
CA TYR A 81 -0.90 7.09 8.86
C TYR A 81 -0.48 6.98 7.38
N ALA A 82 -1.30 7.48 6.46
CA ALA A 82 -0.98 7.45 5.03
C ALA A 82 0.30 8.23 4.71
N GLN A 83 0.50 9.39 5.33
CA GLN A 83 1.74 10.17 5.16
C GLN A 83 2.96 9.44 5.71
N GLU A 84 2.87 8.81 6.87
CA GLU A 84 3.96 8.06 7.49
C GLU A 84 4.36 6.85 6.63
N VAL A 85 3.37 6.03 6.23
CA VAL A 85 3.61 4.90 5.32
C VAL A 85 4.20 5.36 3.99
N GLY A 86 3.73 6.49 3.46
CA GLY A 86 4.30 7.12 2.27
C GLY A 86 5.79 7.44 2.45
N ARG A 87 6.17 8.15 3.51
CA ARG A 87 7.57 8.49 3.79
C ARG A 87 8.45 7.26 3.95
N SER A 88 7.99 6.22 4.66
CA SER A 88 8.75 4.97 4.84
C SER A 88 8.93 4.23 3.51
N LEU A 89 7.92 4.22 2.63
CA LEU A 89 8.06 3.68 1.27
C LEU A 89 9.03 4.50 0.41
N ALA A 90 9.07 5.83 0.57
CA ALA A 90 10.03 6.69 -0.11
C ALA A 90 11.48 6.40 0.36
N LEU A 91 11.69 6.19 1.66
CA LEU A 91 12.97 5.76 2.22
C LEU A 91 13.43 4.42 1.64
N ALA A 92 12.54 3.43 1.64
CA ALA A 92 12.78 2.12 1.03
C ALA A 92 13.11 2.23 -0.48
N SER A 93 12.40 3.12 -1.20
CA SER A 93 12.68 3.41 -2.61
C SER A 93 14.07 4.01 -2.82
N SER A 94 14.51 4.95 -1.96
CA SER A 94 15.86 5.52 -2.05
C SER A 94 16.91 4.46 -1.83
N GLY A 95 16.74 3.62 -0.80
CA GLY A 95 17.65 2.50 -0.53
C GLY A 95 17.79 1.57 -1.74
N LEU A 96 16.67 1.25 -2.41
CA LEU A 96 16.69 0.44 -3.64
C LEU A 96 17.39 1.16 -4.80
N SER A 97 17.15 2.46 -4.97
CA SER A 97 17.80 3.27 -6.00
C SER A 97 19.32 3.28 -5.81
N ASP A 98 19.78 3.53 -4.58
CA ASP A 98 21.19 3.54 -4.21
C ASP A 98 21.81 2.15 -4.42
N ALA A 99 21.09 1.09 -4.01
CA ALA A 99 21.54 -0.28 -4.21
C ALA A 99 21.68 -0.62 -5.70
N LYS A 100 20.73 -0.23 -6.55
CA LYS A 100 20.84 -0.43 -8.00
C LYS A 100 22.04 0.31 -8.60
N ALA A 101 22.33 1.51 -8.14
CA ALA A 101 23.46 2.30 -8.62
C ALA A 101 24.82 1.73 -8.17
N ALA A 102 24.88 1.19 -6.95
CA ALA A 102 26.10 0.66 -6.35
C ALA A 102 26.36 -0.82 -6.68
N MET A 103 25.38 -1.56 -7.21
CA MET A 103 25.52 -3.00 -7.44
C MET A 103 26.55 -3.29 -8.55
N PRO A 104 27.61 -4.09 -8.27
CA PRO A 104 28.54 -4.50 -9.31
C PRO A 104 27.83 -5.40 -10.32
N LYS A 105 28.15 -5.23 -11.61
CA LYS A 105 27.58 -6.05 -12.68
C LYS A 105 28.23 -7.43 -12.67
N PRO A 106 27.45 -8.52 -12.80
CA PRO A 106 28.03 -9.85 -12.94
C PRO A 106 28.84 -9.93 -14.24
N PRO A 107 29.89 -10.77 -14.28
CA PRO A 107 30.62 -11.03 -15.51
C PRO A 107 29.66 -11.53 -16.59
N PRO A 108 29.94 -11.25 -17.88
CA PRO A 108 29.09 -11.72 -18.97
C PRO A 108 29.02 -13.25 -18.94
N ALA A 109 27.80 -13.78 -19.03
CA ALA A 109 27.58 -15.22 -19.12
C ALA A 109 28.39 -15.80 -20.30
N PRO A 110 29.09 -16.94 -20.12
CA PRO A 110 29.86 -17.53 -21.21
C PRO A 110 28.92 -17.93 -22.36
N VAL A 111 29.18 -17.41 -23.57
CA VAL A 111 28.39 -17.63 -24.80
C VAL A 111 28.68 -19.01 -25.44
N VAL A 112 28.93 -20.06 -24.66
CA VAL A 112 29.43 -21.35 -25.18
C VAL A 112 28.42 -22.48 -24.96
N PRO A 113 28.11 -23.33 -25.98
CA PRO A 113 27.29 -24.53 -25.77
C PRO A 113 28.05 -25.49 -24.84
N GLN A 114 27.50 -25.72 -23.63
CA GLN A 114 27.93 -26.70 -22.62
C GLN A 114 29.42 -27.08 -22.65
N ALA A 115 30.28 -26.12 -22.30
CA ALA A 115 31.54 -26.46 -21.65
C ALA A 115 31.26 -26.59 -20.13
N PRO A 116 32.00 -27.44 -19.38
CA PRO A 116 31.86 -27.49 -17.93
C PRO A 116 31.97 -26.07 -17.37
N ILE A 117 31.05 -25.72 -16.47
CA ILE A 117 31.01 -24.42 -15.80
C ILE A 117 32.32 -24.29 -15.00
N MET A 118 33.37 -23.84 -15.65
CA MET A 118 34.53 -23.29 -14.96
C MET A 118 34.04 -21.98 -14.39
N ASP A 119 34.00 -21.89 -13.06
CA ASP A 119 33.78 -20.63 -12.35
C ASP A 119 34.65 -19.56 -13.00
N VAL A 120 34.02 -18.64 -13.73
CA VAL A 120 34.70 -17.39 -14.11
C VAL A 120 35.10 -16.78 -12.76
N PRO A 121 36.39 -16.54 -12.47
CA PRO A 121 36.79 -16.06 -11.15
C PRO A 121 36.25 -14.64 -11.00
N VAL A 122 35.04 -14.53 -10.44
CA VAL A 122 34.52 -13.28 -9.90
C VAL A 122 35.57 -12.84 -8.91
N LYS A 123 36.06 -11.60 -9.05
CA LYS A 123 36.98 -11.06 -8.05
C LYS A 123 36.25 -11.13 -6.72
N GLN A 124 36.83 -11.83 -5.73
CA GLN A 124 36.20 -12.02 -4.42
C GLN A 124 35.68 -10.69 -3.83
N GLY A 125 36.37 -9.57 -4.10
CA GLY A 125 35.92 -8.22 -3.74
C GLY A 125 34.57 -7.78 -4.35
N GLU A 126 34.25 -8.12 -5.59
CA GLU A 126 32.96 -7.75 -6.22
C GLU A 126 31.77 -8.49 -5.57
N ARG A 127 32.01 -9.70 -5.03
CA ARG A 127 31.01 -10.41 -4.23
C ARG A 127 30.81 -9.75 -2.86
N GLU A 128 31.89 -9.36 -2.21
CA GLU A 128 31.88 -8.69 -0.90
C GLU A 128 31.20 -7.31 -1.00
N GLU A 129 31.47 -6.55 -2.06
CA GLU A 129 30.79 -5.29 -2.36
C GLU A 129 29.29 -5.50 -2.60
N ALA A 130 28.90 -6.50 -3.40
CA ALA A 130 27.50 -6.86 -3.60
C ALA A 130 26.80 -7.23 -2.28
N LEU A 131 27.48 -7.96 -1.39
CA LEU A 131 26.96 -8.33 -0.08
C LEU A 131 26.77 -7.11 0.83
N TYR A 132 27.71 -6.15 0.80
CA TYR A 132 27.58 -4.88 1.51
C TYR A 132 26.37 -4.08 1.00
N VAL A 133 26.20 -3.97 -0.33
CA VAL A 133 25.06 -3.28 -0.95
C VAL A 133 23.72 -3.89 -0.52
N ILE A 134 23.58 -5.22 -0.57
CA ILE A 134 22.35 -5.92 -0.16
C ILE A 134 22.09 -5.77 1.34
N SER A 135 23.12 -5.86 2.17
CA SER A 135 22.99 -5.68 3.62
C SER A 135 22.50 -4.27 3.96
N ARG A 136 23.03 -3.25 3.27
CA ARG A 136 22.56 -1.88 3.42
C ARG A 136 21.11 -1.73 2.96
N LEU A 137 20.74 -2.29 1.80
CA LEU A 137 19.34 -2.29 1.32
C LEU A 137 18.37 -2.95 2.31
N SER A 138 18.76 -4.09 2.87
CA SER A 138 17.94 -4.79 3.87
C SER A 138 17.72 -3.94 5.13
N SER A 139 18.69 -3.10 5.49
CA SER A 139 18.57 -2.17 6.63
C SER A 139 17.53 -1.08 6.34
N TYR A 140 17.55 -0.50 5.12
CA TYR A 140 16.50 0.45 4.71
C TYR A 140 15.10 -0.17 4.75
N TYR A 141 14.95 -1.43 4.30
CA TYR A 141 13.67 -2.12 4.36
C TYR A 141 13.23 -2.47 5.77
N ALA A 142 14.15 -2.89 6.64
CA ALA A 142 13.84 -3.16 8.04
C ALA A 142 13.34 -1.89 8.75
N THR A 143 14.04 -0.76 8.59
CA THR A 143 13.60 0.52 9.14
C THR A 143 12.23 0.92 8.60
N ALA A 144 12.03 0.86 7.28
CA ALA A 144 10.74 1.19 6.68
C ALA A 144 9.61 0.27 7.18
N SER A 145 9.87 -1.03 7.36
CA SER A 145 8.86 -1.95 7.89
C SER A 145 8.53 -1.69 9.36
N ASP A 146 9.53 -1.33 10.17
CA ASP A 146 9.34 -1.03 11.59
C ASP A 146 8.55 0.26 11.79
N GLU A 147 8.83 1.29 10.98
CA GLU A 147 8.06 2.54 10.95
C GLU A 147 6.61 2.28 10.55
N ILE A 148 6.35 1.55 9.46
CA ILE A 148 5.00 1.20 9.01
C ILE A 148 4.25 0.37 10.07
N ALA A 149 4.94 -0.54 10.75
CA ALA A 149 4.35 -1.37 11.80
C ALA A 149 4.00 -0.57 13.06
N SER A 150 4.76 0.49 13.34
CA SER A 150 4.60 1.37 14.50
C SER A 150 3.62 2.52 14.26
N ALA A 151 3.30 2.82 13.00
CA ALA A 151 2.36 3.86 12.62
C ALA A 151 0.97 3.63 13.21
N ASP A 152 0.37 4.71 13.74
CA ASP A 152 -0.93 4.64 14.42
C ASP A 152 -2.07 4.35 13.44
N LYS A 153 -2.69 3.18 13.56
CA LYS A 153 -3.73 2.73 12.63
C LYS A 153 -5.08 3.33 13.01
N PRO A 154 -5.79 3.95 12.06
CA PRO A 154 -7.12 4.50 12.33
C PRO A 154 -8.11 3.38 12.67
N ASN A 155 -9.03 3.67 13.58
CA ASN A 155 -10.07 2.76 14.05
C ASN A 155 -11.45 3.40 13.94
N PHE A 156 -12.05 3.29 12.76
CA PHE A 156 -13.41 3.76 12.52
C PHE A 156 -14.43 2.93 13.29
N LYS A 157 -15.01 3.53 14.34
CA LYS A 157 -16.09 2.91 15.10
C LYS A 157 -17.37 2.88 14.26
N PRO A 158 -18.11 1.76 14.26
CA PRO A 158 -19.43 1.71 13.64
C PRO A 158 -20.38 2.69 14.36
N LEU A 159 -21.37 3.19 13.62
CA LEU A 159 -22.52 3.88 14.20
C LEU A 159 -23.15 3.01 15.31
N GLY A 160 -23.70 3.64 16.35
CA GLY A 160 -24.33 3.00 17.51
C GLY A 160 -25.39 1.93 17.15
N PRO A 161 -26.00 1.26 18.14
CA PRO A 161 -26.60 -0.07 17.98
C PRO A 161 -27.48 -0.14 16.73
N LYS A 162 -27.31 -1.23 15.95
CA LYS A 162 -28.17 -1.57 14.80
C LYS A 162 -29.60 -1.20 15.18
N VAL A 163 -30.19 -0.26 14.43
CA VAL A 163 -31.61 0.09 14.58
C VAL A 163 -32.36 -1.24 14.66
N PRO A 164 -33.15 -1.51 15.72
CA PRO A 164 -33.91 -2.74 15.79
C PRO A 164 -34.73 -2.83 14.51
N GLU A 165 -34.61 -3.93 13.78
CA GLU A 165 -35.49 -4.22 12.65
C GLU A 165 -36.91 -3.95 13.12
N SER A 166 -37.60 -3.03 12.44
CA SER A 166 -38.96 -2.65 12.78
C SER A 166 -39.79 -3.93 12.91
N PRO A 167 -40.42 -4.22 14.06
CA PRO A 167 -41.26 -5.40 14.18
C PRO A 167 -42.51 -5.17 13.33
N GLY A 168 -42.48 -5.63 12.09
CA GLY A 168 -43.64 -5.61 11.20
C GLY A 168 -43.39 -5.00 9.83
N SER A 169 -42.80 -5.78 8.93
CA SER A 169 -43.31 -5.85 7.55
C SER A 169 -43.47 -7.32 7.20
N PRO A 170 -44.68 -7.90 7.35
CA PRO A 170 -44.96 -9.19 6.77
C PRO A 170 -45.04 -9.02 5.26
N GLY A 171 -44.05 -9.55 4.55
CA GLY A 171 -44.13 -9.78 3.10
C GLY A 171 -43.26 -8.88 2.24
N ALA A 172 -42.01 -9.29 2.03
CA ALA A 172 -41.30 -9.07 0.78
C ALA A 172 -40.34 -10.24 0.55
N SER A 173 -40.93 -11.38 0.19
CA SER A 173 -40.23 -12.49 -0.44
C SER A 173 -39.80 -12.09 -1.86
N GLY A 174 -38.49 -12.21 -2.14
CA GLY A 174 -37.88 -12.10 -3.48
C GLY A 174 -37.18 -10.75 -3.70
N GLY A 175 -35.94 -10.65 -4.14
CA GLY A 175 -34.95 -11.64 -4.55
C GLY A 175 -33.69 -10.93 -5.07
N SER A 176 -32.65 -11.74 -5.28
CA SER A 176 -31.37 -11.44 -5.96
C SER A 176 -30.37 -10.46 -5.33
N VAL A 177 -29.37 -11.09 -4.68
CA VAL A 177 -28.00 -10.62 -4.61
C VAL A 177 -27.48 -10.41 -6.04
N VAL A 178 -27.12 -9.17 -6.39
CA VAL A 178 -26.36 -8.89 -7.62
C VAL A 178 -24.87 -9.02 -7.30
N THR A 179 -24.27 -10.11 -7.77
CA THR A 179 -22.81 -10.28 -7.83
C THR A 179 -22.26 -9.53 -9.05
N PRO A 180 -21.22 -8.69 -8.93
CA PRO A 180 -20.68 -7.97 -10.08
C PRO A 180 -19.77 -8.90 -10.88
N GLY A 181 -20.20 -9.30 -12.07
CA GLY A 181 -19.34 -10.03 -13.00
C GLY A 181 -20.08 -10.83 -14.07
N GLN A 182 -20.76 -10.17 -15.00
CA GLN A 182 -20.91 -10.67 -16.38
C GLN A 182 -21.55 -9.57 -17.25
N VAL A 183 -20.70 -8.79 -17.92
CA VAL A 183 -21.10 -8.07 -19.12
C VAL A 183 -20.87 -9.00 -20.31
N SER A 184 -21.95 -9.46 -20.94
CA SER A 184 -21.87 -9.99 -22.30
C SER A 184 -23.19 -9.82 -23.04
N GLY A 185 -23.15 -8.88 -24.00
CA GLY A 185 -23.77 -8.97 -25.33
C GLY A 185 -25.26 -9.29 -25.45
N GLY A 186 -26.03 -8.34 -25.98
CA GLY A 186 -27.34 -8.63 -26.53
C GLY A 186 -28.15 -7.39 -26.90
N PHE A 187 -27.72 -6.66 -27.93
CA PHE A 187 -28.57 -5.67 -28.61
C PHE A 187 -29.60 -6.45 -29.45
N THR A 188 -30.90 -6.24 -29.21
CA THR A 188 -31.93 -6.66 -30.17
C THR A 188 -33.08 -5.65 -30.15
N GLU A 189 -33.27 -5.03 -31.32
CA GLU A 189 -34.43 -4.22 -31.69
C GLU A 189 -35.76 -4.92 -31.43
N ALA A 190 -36.78 -4.17 -31.04
CA ALA A 190 -38.14 -4.37 -31.53
C ALA A 190 -38.98 -3.08 -31.43
N ARG A 191 -39.16 -2.50 -32.62
CA ARG A 191 -40.21 -1.59 -33.08
C ARG A 191 -41.63 -2.05 -32.70
N THR A 192 -42.56 -1.11 -32.45
CA THR A 192 -43.89 -0.92 -33.11
C THR A 192 -44.93 -0.30 -32.15
N VAL A 193 -45.31 0.98 -32.34
CA VAL A 193 -46.55 1.55 -32.95
C VAL A 193 -47.85 1.31 -32.16
N GLY A 194 -48.54 2.43 -31.89
CA GLY A 194 -49.96 2.59 -31.58
C GLY A 194 -50.29 4.08 -31.60
#